data_AF-A0A822IZN9-F1
#
_entry.id   AF-A0A822IZN9-F1
#
_cell.length_a   1.000
_cell.length_b   1.000
_cell.length_c   1.000
_cell.angle_alpha   90.00
_cell.angle_beta   90.00
_cell.angle_gamma   90.00
#
_symmetry.space_group_name_H-M   'P 1'
#
loop_
_entity.id
_entity.type
_entity.pdbx_description
1 polymer ?
#
loop_
_entity_poly.entity_id
_entity_poly.type
_entity_poly.pdbx_seq_one_letter_code
_entity_poly.pdbx_strand_id
1 'polypeptide(L)'
;MANKGSLDGKVVLVTGGSRGIGQAIAMRLAEDGAYIAINYQSTKEQAEKLSRMIDQMGMADEFDKLSAMIDQMETKEHAKEVSELLDSIGTHSMICQANVNNFEEVNRMRDDVVKQFGKIDILVNNAGIVRDKSFVKMT
;
A
#
# COMPACT_ATOMS: atom_id res chain seq x y z
N MET A 1 -12.26 5.67 -20.95
CA MET A 1 -11.83 6.08 -19.60
C MET A 1 -11.31 4.84 -18.91
N ALA A 2 -10.03 4.80 -18.52
CA ALA A 2 -9.51 3.72 -17.69
C ALA A 2 -10.42 3.60 -16.46
N ASN A 3 -10.95 2.41 -16.19
CA ASN A 3 -11.91 2.19 -15.11
C ASN A 3 -11.16 2.44 -13.80
N LYS A 4 -11.27 3.64 -13.22
CA LYS A 4 -10.68 3.97 -11.93
C LYS A 4 -11.26 2.98 -10.93
N GLY A 5 -10.40 2.14 -10.34
CA GLY A 5 -10.81 1.24 -9.27
C GLY A 5 -11.55 2.03 -8.19
N SER A 6 -12.48 1.39 -7.49
CA SER A 6 -13.39 2.07 -6.56
C SER A 6 -12.67 2.83 -5.42
N LEU A 7 -11.37 2.56 -5.22
CA LEU A 7 -10.52 3.15 -4.19
C LEU A 7 -9.35 3.96 -4.77
N ASP A 8 -9.40 4.32 -6.06
CA ASP A 8 -8.39 5.15 -6.71
C ASP A 8 -8.06 6.40 -5.88
N GLY A 9 -6.78 6.57 -5.54
CA GLY A 9 -6.29 7.71 -4.75
C GLY A 9 -6.67 7.69 -3.26
N LYS A 10 -7.25 6.59 -2.76
CA LYS A 10 -7.48 6.38 -1.32
C LYS A 10 -6.24 5.81 -0.65
N VAL A 11 -5.94 6.30 0.54
CA VAL A 11 -4.82 5.81 1.35
C VAL A 11 -5.35 4.92 2.46
N VAL A 12 -4.88 3.67 2.50
CA VAL A 12 -5.30 2.65 3.47
C VAL A 12 -4.13 2.28 4.36
N LEU A 13 -4.30 2.38 5.67
CA LEU A 13 -3.38 1.81 6.65
C LEU A 13 -3.90 0.45 7.13
N VAL A 14 -3.11 -0.61 6.92
CA VAL A 14 -3.46 -1.98 7.33
C VAL A 14 -2.56 -2.44 8.47
N THR A 15 -3.11 -2.60 9.68
CA THR A 15 -2.36 -3.14 10.82
C THR A 15 -2.20 -4.66 10.70
N GLY A 16 -0.99 -5.16 10.94
CA GLY A 16 -0.66 -6.56 10.68
C GLY A 16 -0.85 -6.97 9.21
N GLY A 17 -0.61 -6.04 8.27
CA GLY A 17 -0.87 -6.22 6.84
C GLY A 17 0.13 -7.12 6.11
N SER A 18 1.25 -7.50 6.74
CA SER A 18 2.31 -8.24 6.05
C SER A 18 2.02 -9.71 5.76
N ARG A 19 0.96 -10.30 6.33
CA ARG A 19 0.66 -11.73 6.18
C ARG A 19 -0.83 -12.07 6.35
N GLY A 20 -1.20 -13.28 5.92
CA GLY A 20 -2.53 -13.86 6.16
C GLY A 20 -3.67 -12.99 5.64
N ILE A 21 -4.69 -12.78 6.46
CA ILE A 21 -5.87 -11.97 6.09
C ILE A 21 -5.47 -10.52 5.81
N GLY A 22 -4.58 -9.93 6.61
CA GLY A 22 -4.12 -8.55 6.40
C GLY A 22 -3.46 -8.35 5.04
N GLN A 23 -2.66 -9.32 4.61
CA GLN A 23 -2.03 -9.32 3.28
C GLN A 23 -3.07 -9.44 2.16
N ALA A 24 -4.05 -10.34 2.31
CA ALA A 24 -5.10 -10.51 1.31
C ALA A 24 -5.96 -9.24 1.17
N ILE A 25 -6.30 -8.59 2.29
CA ILE A 25 -7.01 -7.30 2.30
C ILE A 25 -6.17 -6.22 1.62
N ALA A 26 -4.90 -6.08 2.01
CA ALA A 26 -3.98 -5.11 1.41
C ALA A 26 -3.89 -5.27 -0.12
N MET A 27 -3.71 -6.51 -0.60
CA MET A 27 -3.65 -6.81 -2.03
C MET A 27 -4.96 -6.43 -2.73
N ARG A 28 -6.10 -6.84 -2.19
CA ARG A 28 -7.40 -6.59 -2.82
C ARG A 28 -7.73 -5.09 -2.89
N LEU A 29 -7.38 -4.33 -1.86
CA LEU A 29 -7.59 -2.88 -1.86
C LEU A 29 -6.63 -2.17 -2.84
N ALA A 30 -5.41 -2.67 -2.98
CA ALA A 30 -4.46 -2.19 -3.98
C ALA A 30 -4.95 -2.45 -5.41
N GLU A 31 -5.53 -3.63 -5.70
CA GLU A 31 -6.17 -3.95 -6.99
C GLU A 31 -7.31 -2.98 -7.32
N ASP A 32 -7.95 -2.38 -6.31
CA ASP A 32 -8.99 -1.36 -6.49
C ASP A 32 -8.41 0.08 -6.55
N GLY A 33 -7.09 0.23 -6.67
CA GLY A 33 -6.37 1.49 -6.89
C GLY A 33 -5.95 2.24 -5.62
N ALA A 34 -6.01 1.60 -4.45
CA ALA A 34 -5.63 2.25 -3.20
C ALA A 34 -4.11 2.25 -2.97
N TYR A 35 -3.61 3.31 -2.35
CA TYR A 35 -2.27 3.37 -1.78
C TYR A 35 -2.25 2.68 -0.42
N ILE A 36 -1.31 1.75 -0.21
CA ILE A 36 -1.32 0.88 0.97
C ILE A 36 -0.12 1.14 1.89
N ALA A 37 -0.40 1.54 3.12
CA ALA A 37 0.57 1.49 4.22
C ALA A 37 0.45 0.16 4.97
N ILE A 38 1.51 -0.65 4.88
CA ILE A 38 1.58 -2.00 5.41
C ILE A 38 2.28 -1.96 6.77
N ASN A 39 1.50 -2.05 7.84
CA ASN A 39 2.10 -2.19 9.16
C ASN A 39 2.52 -3.64 9.45
N TYR A 40 3.72 -3.78 10.01
CA TYR A 40 4.26 -5.04 10.51
C TYR A 40 5.01 -4.81 11.83
N GLN A 41 5.20 -5.89 12.60
CA GLN A 41 6.01 -5.85 13.82
C GLN A 41 7.33 -6.61 13.65
N SER A 42 7.26 -7.89 13.27
CA SER A 42 8.42 -8.80 13.31
C SER A 42 8.86 -9.33 11.94
N THR A 43 8.02 -9.24 10.90
CA THR A 43 8.26 -9.90 9.61
C THR A 43 8.46 -8.89 8.47
N LYS A 44 9.59 -8.18 8.50
CA LYS A 44 9.97 -7.15 7.50
C LYS A 44 9.98 -7.68 6.07
N GLU A 45 10.59 -8.85 5.86
CA GLU A 45 10.73 -9.46 4.53
C GLU A 45 9.37 -9.71 3.84
N GLN A 46 8.35 -10.14 4.60
CA GLN A 46 7.00 -10.34 4.05
C GLN A 46 6.35 -9.00 3.68
N ALA A 47 6.55 -7.96 4.48
CA ALA A 47 6.06 -6.63 4.17
C ALA A 47 6.75 -6.06 2.91
N GLU A 48 8.07 -6.22 2.79
CA GLU A 48 8.82 -5.81 1.61
C GLU A 48 8.36 -6.56 0.36
N LYS A 49 8.14 -7.87 0.46
CA LYS A 49 7.62 -8.68 -0.66
C LYS A 49 6.25 -8.19 -1.09
N LEU A 50 5.34 -7.92 -0.15
CA LEU A 50 4.01 -7.39 -0.45
C LEU A 50 4.07 -6.01 -1.09
N SER A 51 4.89 -5.12 -0.55
CA SER A 51 5.11 -3.77 -1.09
C SER A 51 5.57 -3.82 -2.55
N ARG A 52 6.57 -4.64 -2.87
CA ARG A 52 7.03 -4.84 -4.26
C ARG A 52 5.92 -5.34 -5.18
N MET A 53 5.07 -6.26 -4.72
CA MET A 53 3.96 -6.77 -5.53
C MET A 53 2.92 -5.67 -5.80
N ILE A 54 2.58 -4.86 -4.80
CA ILE A 54 1.64 -3.74 -4.96
C ILE A 54 2.21 -2.68 -5.90
N ASP A 55 3.49 -2.32 -5.75
CA ASP A 55 4.12 -1.34 -6.61
C ASP A 55 4.18 -1.83 -8.07
N GLN A 56 4.47 -3.11 -8.30
CA GLN A 56 4.43 -3.71 -9.64
C GLN A 56 3.04 -3.66 -10.28
N MET A 57 1.98 -3.86 -9.51
CA MET A 57 0.61 -3.73 -9.98
C MET A 57 0.29 -2.28 -10.37
N GLY A 58 0.62 -1.32 -9.51
CA GLY A 58 0.41 0.11 -9.80
C GLY A 58 1.14 0.57 -11.07
N MET A 59 2.40 0.15 -11.25
CA MET A 59 3.19 0.46 -12.45
C MET A 59 2.56 -0.11 -13.73
N ALA A 60 1.96 -1.30 -13.67
CA ALA A 60 1.29 -1.90 -14.83
C ALA A 60 0.07 -1.08 -15.25
N ASP A 61 -0.75 -0.65 -14.29
CA ASP A 61 -1.92 0.18 -14.54
C ASP A 61 -1.55 1.56 -15.13
N GLU A 62 -0.41 2.12 -14.70
CA GLU A 62 0.11 3.39 -15.23
C GLU A 62 0.74 3.23 -16.61
N PHE A 63 1.44 2.11 -16.85
CA PHE A 63 1.98 1.78 -18.16
C PHE A 63 0.87 1.62 -19.20
N ASP A 64 -0.23 0.94 -18.86
CA ASP A 64 -1.38 0.78 -19.76
C ASP A 64 -2.03 2.14 -20.10
N LYS A 65 -2.15 3.03 -19.11
CA LYS A 65 -2.62 4.41 -19.32
C LYS A 65 -1.70 5.17 -20.26
N LEU A 66 -0.38 5.05 -20.06
CA LEU A 66 0.62 5.71 -20.86
C LEU A 66 0.63 5.18 -22.31
N SER A 67 0.56 3.86 -22.50
CA SER A 67 0.48 3.24 -23.82
C SER A 67 -0.76 3.72 -24.59
N ALA A 68 -1.92 3.78 -23.93
CA ALA A 68 -3.15 4.27 -24.55
C ALA A 68 -3.09 5.77 -24.93
N MET A 69 -2.32 6.58 -24.20
CA MET A 69 -2.08 8.00 -24.53
C MET A 69 -1.09 8.15 -25.69
N ILE A 70 -0.03 7.33 -25.73
CA ILE A 70 0.98 7.33 -26.79
C ILE A 70 0.35 6.94 -28.14
N ASP A 71 -0.57 5.98 -28.17
CA ASP A 71 -1.29 5.57 -29.39
C ASP A 71 -2.10 6.72 -30.04
N GLN A 72 -2.28 7.84 -29.33
CA GLN A 72 -3.02 9.02 -29.80
C GLN A 72 -2.13 10.22 -30.18
N MET A 73 -0.79 10.10 -30.18
CA MET A 73 0.15 11.24 -30.34
C MET A 73 1.24 11.04 -31.43
N GLU A 74 1.84 12.13 -31.97
CA GLU A 74 2.89 12.13 -33.02
C GLU A 74 4.34 12.32 -32.50
N THR A 75 5.30 11.62 -33.12
CA THR A 75 6.38 10.80 -32.50
C THR A 75 7.60 11.48 -31.84
N LYS A 76 7.75 12.81 -31.76
CA LYS A 76 9.06 13.44 -31.41
C LYS A 76 9.20 14.07 -30.02
N GLU A 77 8.11 14.41 -29.33
CA GLU A 77 8.13 14.91 -27.93
C GLU A 77 8.26 13.77 -26.87
N HIS A 78 8.30 12.51 -27.33
CA HIS A 78 7.87 11.29 -26.62
C HIS A 78 8.72 10.83 -25.42
N ALA A 79 10.05 10.86 -25.52
CA ALA A 79 10.90 10.23 -24.51
C ALA A 79 10.97 11.03 -23.20
N LYS A 80 10.78 12.35 -23.26
CA LYS A 80 10.89 13.24 -22.11
C LYS A 80 9.63 13.19 -21.24
N GLU A 81 8.45 13.26 -21.85
CA GLU A 81 7.16 13.17 -21.13
C GLU A 81 6.96 11.78 -20.50
N VAL A 82 7.32 10.71 -21.21
CA VAL A 82 7.30 9.35 -20.65
C VAL A 82 8.23 9.24 -19.45
N SER A 83 9.46 9.76 -19.53
CA SER A 83 10.41 9.71 -18.42
C SER A 83 9.93 10.55 -17.22
N GLU A 84 9.39 11.75 -17.46
CA GLU A 84 8.83 12.61 -16.40
C GLU A 84 7.58 11.98 -15.76
N LEU A 85 6.76 11.27 -16.55
CA LEU A 85 5.60 10.56 -16.03
C LEU A 85 6.01 9.34 -15.21
N LEU A 86 7.00 8.57 -15.67
CA LEU A 86 7.59 7.46 -14.91
C LEU A 86 8.26 7.94 -13.61
N ASP A 87 8.90 9.11 -13.61
CA ASP A 87 9.42 9.73 -12.39
C ASP A 87 8.29 10.21 -11.45
N SER A 88 7.11 10.49 -12.01
CA SER A 88 5.90 10.83 -11.25
C SER A 88 5.10 9.61 -10.75
N ILE A 89 5.42 8.41 -11.25
CA ILE A 89 4.89 7.14 -10.73
C ILE A 89 5.41 6.99 -9.30
N GLY A 90 4.62 7.48 -8.36
CA GLY A 90 4.89 7.34 -6.94
C GLY A 90 4.83 5.89 -6.51
N THR A 91 5.43 5.58 -5.36
CA THR A 91 5.23 4.26 -4.74
C THR A 91 3.76 4.10 -4.37
N HIS A 92 3.16 2.97 -4.74
CA HIS A 92 1.76 2.64 -4.42
C HIS A 92 1.63 2.03 -3.03
N SER A 93 2.77 1.67 -2.43
CA SER A 93 2.82 1.13 -1.09
C SER A 93 3.96 1.72 -0.24
N MET A 94 3.85 1.54 1.06
CA MET A 94 4.95 1.73 2.00
C MET A 94 4.86 0.70 3.12
N ILE A 95 5.99 0.40 3.77
CA ILE A 95 6.03 -0.48 4.94
C ILE A 95 6.30 0.32 6.21
N CYS A 96 5.59 0.01 7.29
CA CYS A 96 5.70 0.70 8.57
C CYS A 96 5.96 -0.31 9.68
N GLN A 97 7.14 -0.26 10.31
CA GLN A 97 7.38 -1.08 11.50
C GLN A 97 6.81 -0.38 12.73
N ALA A 98 5.82 -0.98 13.37
CA ALA A 98 5.28 -0.48 14.64
C ALA A 98 4.59 -1.59 15.44
N ASN A 99 4.83 -1.60 16.74
CA ASN A 99 4.01 -2.30 17.71
C ASN A 99 2.74 -1.49 17.99
N VAL A 100 1.58 -2.02 17.58
CA VAL A 100 0.27 -1.36 17.78
C VAL A 100 -0.14 -1.24 19.25
N ASN A 101 0.56 -1.90 20.18
CA ASN A 101 0.38 -1.73 21.62
C ASN A 101 1.26 -0.59 22.22
N ASN A 102 2.05 0.09 21.40
CA ASN A 102 2.87 1.23 21.80
C ASN A 102 2.35 2.51 21.11
N PHE A 103 1.81 3.43 21.91
CA PHE A 103 1.20 4.66 21.41
C PHE A 103 2.17 5.56 20.65
N GLU A 104 3.43 5.64 21.08
CA GLU A 104 4.44 6.47 20.39
C GLU A 104 4.78 5.89 19.01
N GLU A 105 4.94 4.56 18.93
CA GLU A 105 5.17 3.88 17.65
C GLU A 105 4.00 4.05 16.68
N VAL A 106 2.76 3.98 17.19
CA VAL A 106 1.56 4.21 16.38
C VAL A 106 1.50 5.65 15.86
N ASN A 107 1.82 6.65 16.69
CA ASN A 107 1.86 8.03 16.24
C ASN A 107 2.95 8.26 15.18
N ARG A 108 4.16 7.72 15.38
CA ARG A 108 5.22 7.79 14.37
C ARG A 108 4.78 7.16 13.05
N MET A 109 4.19 5.96 13.11
CA MET A 109 3.65 5.29 11.94
C MET A 109 2.59 6.13 11.23
N ARG A 110 1.64 6.72 11.95
CA ARG A 110 0.65 7.64 11.35
C ARG A 110 1.35 8.80 10.65
N ASP A 111 2.29 9.45 11.33
CA ASP A 111 2.98 10.63 10.81
C ASP A 111 3.80 10.30 9.56
N ASP A 112 4.46 9.14 9.52
CA ASP A 112 5.16 8.65 8.35
C ASP A 112 4.22 8.42 7.16
N VAL A 113 3.04 7.84 7.40
CA VAL A 113 2.03 7.61 6.36
C VAL A 113 1.46 8.94 5.85
N VAL A 114 1.14 9.88 6.74
CA VAL A 114 0.67 11.22 6.36
C VAL A 114 1.77 12.01 5.65
N LYS A 115 3.03 11.87 6.06
CA LYS A 115 4.16 12.51 5.38
C LYS A 115 4.35 11.97 3.97
N GLN A 116 4.18 10.66 3.77
CA GLN A 116 4.37 10.02 2.47
C GLN A 116 3.18 10.23 1.53
N PHE A 117 1.96 10.03 2.02
CA PHE A 117 0.75 9.99 1.19
C PHE A 117 -0.22 11.16 1.43
N GLY A 118 0.13 12.09 2.33
CA GLY A 118 -0.65 13.29 2.65
C GLY A 118 -1.85 13.06 3.56
N LYS A 119 -2.37 11.83 3.65
CA LYS A 119 -3.60 11.49 4.39
C LYS A 119 -3.70 10.01 4.71
N ILE A 120 -4.70 9.65 5.52
CA ILE A 120 -5.19 8.28 5.71
C ILE A 120 -6.71 8.35 5.54
N ASP A 121 -7.24 7.70 4.51
CA ASP A 121 -8.69 7.65 4.27
C ASP A 121 -9.33 6.47 5.02
N ILE A 122 -8.63 5.34 5.10
CA ILE A 122 -9.16 4.07 5.65
C ILE A 122 -8.14 3.46 6.61
N LEU A 123 -8.62 2.98 7.76
CA LEU A 123 -7.86 2.14 8.67
C LEU A 123 -8.45 0.73 8.70
N VAL A 124 -7.64 -0.27 8.42
CA VAL A 124 -7.97 -1.68 8.63
C VAL A 124 -7.29 -2.13 9.92
N ASN A 125 -8.05 -2.22 11.01
CA ASN A 125 -7.55 -2.68 12.30
C ASN A 125 -7.52 -4.22 12.36
N ASN A 126 -6.55 -4.82 11.67
CA ASN A 126 -6.43 -6.28 11.51
C ASN A 126 -5.37 -6.91 12.42
N ALA A 127 -4.43 -6.14 12.99
CA ALA A 127 -3.44 -6.68 13.91
C ALA A 127 -4.13 -7.34 15.12
N GLY A 128 -3.82 -8.62 15.33
CA GLY A 128 -4.37 -9.40 16.44
C GLY A 128 -3.43 -10.53 16.84
N ILE A 129 -3.46 -10.88 18.12
CA ILE A 129 -2.70 -12.00 18.68
C ILE A 129 -3.70 -12.90 19.39
N VAL A 130 -3.74 -14.18 19.00
CA VAL A 130 -4.52 -15.19 19.71
C VAL A 130 -3.71 -15.66 20.92
N ARG A 131 -4.28 -15.54 22.11
CA ARG A 131 -3.73 -16.14 23.33
C ARG A 131 -4.58 -17.35 23.71
N ASP A 132 -4.24 -18.49 23.14
CA ASP A 132 -4.91 -19.75 23.48
C ASP A 132 -4.35 -20.29 24.80
N LYS A 133 -5.19 -20.24 25.84
CA LYS A 133 -4.91 -20.78 27.16
C LYS A 133 -6.22 -21.37 27.68
N SER A 134 -6.19 -22.62 28.16
CA SER A 134 -7.29 -23.16 28.97
C SER A 134 -7.58 -22.23 30.13
N PHE A 135 -8.85 -22.06 30.53
CA PHE A 135 -9.25 -21.20 31.66
C PHE A 135 -8.36 -21.38 32.91
N VAL A 136 -7.98 -22.62 33.23
CA VAL A 136 -7.12 -22.97 34.38
C VAL A 136 -5.71 -22.36 34.31
N LYS A 137 -5.22 -21.99 33.11
CA LYS A 137 -3.87 -21.46 32.87
C LYS A 137 -3.88 -19.96 32.50
N MET A 138 -5.01 -19.28 32.67
CA MET A 138 -5.27 -17.91 32.21
C MET A 138 -4.87 -16.83 33.23
N THR A 139 -3.82 -17.10 34.00
CA THR A 139 -3.05 -16.09 34.76
C THR A 139 -1.74 -15.76 34.04
#